data_AF-A0A9P7CW43-F1
#
_entry.id   AF-A0A9P7CW43-F1
#
_cell.length_a   1.000
_cell.length_b   1.000
_cell.length_c   1.000
_cell.angle_alpha   90.00
_cell.angle_beta   90.00
_cell.angle_gamma   90.00
#
_symmetry.space_group_name_H-M   'P 1'
#
loop_
_entity.id
_entity.type
_entity.pdbx_description
1 polymer ?
#
loop_
_entity_poly.entity_id
_entity_poly.type
_entity_poly.pdbx_seq_one_letter_code
_entity_poly.pdbx_strand_id
1 'polypeptide(L)'
;MQDYSVIVSNKSKTELREEWKNVAFLLVDEALLLGLQLLAQLDHALRVAKERPDLWFGGIALILSGDSFQYPPVGGSASYTPISRYAGQTDDEIQKRLGRLAWKTVNTVVTLSEQQRMKRDPAYGEAVSRLRVRQCTYTDLELFNSRV
;
A
#
# COMPACT_ATOMS: atom_id res chain seq x y z
N MET A 1 -15.53 8.19 -21.76
CA MET A 1 -14.94 7.04 -21.04
C MET A 1 -13.80 6.55 -21.91
N GLN A 2 -12.62 7.18 -21.82
CA GLN A 2 -11.44 6.70 -22.53
C GLN A 2 -11.11 5.32 -21.99
N ASP A 3 -10.96 4.35 -22.89
CA ASP A 3 -10.63 2.98 -22.55
C ASP A 3 -9.36 2.96 -21.71
N TYR A 4 -9.43 2.36 -20.52
CA TYR A 4 -8.29 2.02 -19.66
C TYR A 4 -7.27 1.08 -20.35
N SER A 5 -7.52 0.72 -21.62
CA SER A 5 -6.67 -0.08 -22.50
C SER A 5 -5.25 0.45 -22.71
N VAL A 6 -4.97 1.72 -22.38
CA VAL A 6 -3.68 2.37 -22.68
C VAL A 6 -2.55 1.91 -21.76
N ILE A 7 -2.83 1.33 -20.58
CA ILE A 7 -1.77 0.91 -19.65
C ILE A 7 -1.05 -0.36 -20.12
N VAL A 8 -1.73 -1.24 -20.86
CA VAL A 8 -1.21 -2.56 -21.22
C VAL A 8 -1.36 -2.81 -22.72
N SER A 9 -0.24 -2.85 -23.45
CA SER A 9 -0.25 -3.17 -24.89
C SER A 9 -0.77 -4.59 -25.15
N ASN A 10 -1.35 -4.86 -26.33
CA ASN A 10 -1.92 -6.18 -26.62
C ASN A 10 -0.90 -7.32 -26.56
N LYS A 11 0.36 -7.08 -26.94
CA LYS A 11 1.44 -8.08 -26.80
C LYS A 11 1.72 -8.36 -25.31
N SER A 12 1.75 -7.31 -24.50
CA SER A 12 1.91 -7.40 -23.04
C SER A 12 0.73 -8.09 -22.36
N LYS A 13 -0.50 -8.01 -22.90
CA LYS A 13 -1.67 -8.70 -22.31
C LYS A 13 -1.53 -10.22 -22.34
N THR A 14 -1.06 -10.80 -23.45
CA THR A 14 -0.91 -12.26 -23.56
C THR A 14 0.19 -12.75 -22.62
N GLU A 15 1.32 -12.04 -22.57
CA GLU A 15 2.43 -12.34 -21.66
C GLU A 15 1.97 -12.26 -20.18
N LEU A 16 1.29 -11.17 -19.80
CA LEU A 16 0.73 -11.01 -18.45
C LEU A 16 -0.28 -12.11 -18.10
N ARG A 17 -1.12 -12.53 -19.03
CA ARG A 17 -2.08 -13.61 -18.78
C ARG A 17 -1.39 -14.93 -18.48
N GLU A 18 -0.38 -15.28 -19.28
CA GLU A 18 0.37 -16.52 -19.05
C GLU A 18 1.16 -16.46 -17.74
N GLU A 19 1.81 -15.35 -17.44
CA GLU A 19 2.56 -15.16 -16.19
C GLU A 19 1.65 -15.24 -14.94
N TRP A 20 0.47 -14.63 -14.98
CA TRP A 20 -0.43 -14.51 -13.82
C TRP A 20 -1.52 -15.57 -13.78
N LYS A 21 -1.59 -16.47 -14.77
CA LYS A 21 -2.62 -17.53 -14.88
C LYS A 21 -2.80 -18.32 -13.59
N ASN A 22 -1.68 -18.76 -13.01
CA ASN A 22 -1.66 -19.62 -11.83
C ASN A 22 -1.43 -18.87 -10.51
N VAL A 23 -1.28 -17.54 -10.55
CA VAL A 23 -1.10 -16.74 -9.34
C VAL A 23 -2.44 -16.59 -8.63
N ALA A 24 -2.47 -17.01 -7.36
CA ALA A 24 -3.64 -16.93 -6.48
C ALA A 24 -3.47 -15.90 -5.35
N PHE A 25 -2.22 -15.62 -4.94
CA PHE A 25 -1.90 -14.69 -3.89
C PHE A 25 -0.87 -13.67 -4.38
N LEU A 26 -1.02 -12.42 -3.98
CA LEU A 26 -0.03 -11.36 -4.18
C LEU A 26 0.33 -10.76 -2.81
N LEU A 27 1.61 -10.84 -2.46
CA LEU A 27 2.16 -10.23 -1.26
C LEU A 27 2.84 -8.93 -1.65
N VAL A 28 2.45 -7.85 -1.00
CA VAL A 28 3.00 -6.51 -1.23
C VAL A 28 3.55 -6.00 0.08
N ASP A 29 4.88 -5.94 0.16
CA ASP A 29 5.56 -5.36 1.30
C ASP A 29 5.64 -3.84 1.20
N GLU A 30 5.64 -3.19 2.36
CA GLU A 30 5.55 -1.73 2.51
C GLU A 30 4.45 -1.07 1.66
N ALA A 31 3.28 -1.72 1.61
CA ALA A 31 2.12 -1.32 0.83
C ALA A 31 1.59 0.09 1.18
N LEU A 32 1.94 0.62 2.36
CA LEU A 32 1.55 1.97 2.79
C LEU A 32 2.37 3.08 2.12
N LEU A 33 3.50 2.73 1.50
CA LEU A 33 4.24 3.60 0.58
C LEU A 33 3.61 3.64 -0.82
N LEU A 34 2.64 2.77 -1.12
CA LEU A 34 1.93 2.80 -2.39
C LEU A 34 0.88 3.91 -2.40
N GLY A 35 0.95 4.75 -3.43
CA GLY A 35 -0.11 5.70 -3.71
C GLY A 35 -1.39 5.01 -4.16
N LEU A 36 -2.54 5.61 -3.86
CA LEU A 36 -3.85 5.15 -4.32
C LEU A 36 -3.89 4.95 -5.84
N GLN A 37 -3.26 5.82 -6.62
CA GLN A 37 -3.20 5.70 -8.07
C GLN A 37 -2.51 4.41 -8.53
N LEU A 38 -1.40 4.04 -7.89
CA LEU A 38 -0.68 2.80 -8.20
C LEU A 38 -1.52 1.58 -7.80
N LEU A 39 -2.24 1.65 -6.68
CA LEU A 39 -3.17 0.58 -6.29
C LEU A 39 -4.31 0.41 -7.30
N ALA A 40 -4.83 1.50 -7.88
CA ALA A 40 -5.83 1.45 -8.95
C ALA A 40 -5.27 0.81 -10.23
N GLN A 41 -4.05 1.16 -10.61
CA GLN A 41 -3.36 0.55 -11.74
C GLN A 41 -3.10 -0.93 -11.53
N LEU A 42 -2.72 -1.33 -10.31
CA LEU A 42 -2.53 -2.72 -9.93
C LEU A 42 -3.84 -3.51 -10.06
N ASP A 43 -4.95 -3.02 -9.48
CA ASP A 43 -6.27 -3.63 -9.62
C ASP A 43 -6.63 -3.85 -11.10
N HIS A 44 -6.48 -2.80 -11.91
CA HIS A 44 -6.77 -2.87 -13.34
C HIS A 44 -5.89 -3.90 -14.07
N ALA A 45 -4.57 -3.87 -13.85
CA ALA A 45 -3.64 -4.80 -14.48
C ALA A 45 -3.97 -6.26 -14.14
N LEU A 46 -4.30 -6.56 -12.88
CA LEU A 46 -4.65 -7.91 -12.45
C LEU A 46 -5.99 -8.38 -13.01
N ARG A 47 -6.99 -7.51 -13.13
CA ARG A 47 -8.25 -7.84 -13.82
C ARG A 47 -8.03 -8.24 -15.28
N VAL A 48 -7.13 -7.53 -15.97
CA VAL A 48 -6.75 -7.84 -17.36
C VAL A 48 -5.98 -9.16 -17.43
N ALA A 49 -5.04 -9.39 -16.51
CA ALA A 49 -4.21 -10.58 -16.47
C ALA A 49 -5.00 -11.85 -16.12
N LYS A 50 -6.02 -11.76 -15.25
CA LYS A 50 -6.88 -12.88 -14.85
C LYS A 50 -8.14 -13.06 -15.70
N GLU A 51 -8.40 -12.14 -16.61
CA GLU A 51 -9.64 -12.09 -17.41
C GLU A 51 -10.92 -12.10 -16.56
N ARG A 52 -10.87 -11.44 -15.39
CA ARG A 52 -11.98 -11.33 -14.44
C ARG A 52 -12.25 -9.86 -14.09
N PRO A 53 -12.86 -9.09 -15.02
CA PRO A 53 -13.08 -7.65 -14.83
C PRO A 53 -14.11 -7.33 -13.74
N ASP A 54 -14.92 -8.30 -13.34
CA ASP A 54 -15.96 -8.21 -12.32
C ASP A 54 -15.42 -8.36 -10.88
N LEU A 55 -14.21 -8.93 -10.72
CA LEU A 55 -13.60 -9.15 -9.41
C LEU A 55 -12.45 -8.16 -9.14
N TRP A 56 -12.39 -7.64 -7.92
CA TRP A 56 -11.23 -6.87 -7.45
C TRP A 56 -9.95 -7.71 -7.58
N PHE A 57 -8.89 -7.08 -8.06
CA PHE A 57 -7.57 -7.65 -8.34
C PHE A 57 -7.62 -8.93 -9.20
N GLY A 58 -8.64 -9.06 -10.07
CA GLY A 58 -8.84 -10.26 -10.88
C GLY A 58 -9.15 -11.52 -10.07
N GLY A 59 -9.59 -11.37 -8.82
CA GLY A 59 -9.84 -12.48 -7.89
C GLY A 59 -8.58 -13.01 -7.19
N ILE A 60 -7.45 -12.32 -7.29
CA ILE A 60 -6.23 -12.64 -6.52
C ILE A 60 -6.43 -12.19 -5.07
N ALA A 61 -6.05 -13.04 -4.12
CA ALA A 61 -6.00 -12.69 -2.72
C ALA A 61 -4.79 -11.80 -2.44
N LEU A 62 -5.04 -10.56 -2.05
CA LEU A 62 -4.01 -9.56 -1.77
C LEU A 62 -3.63 -9.57 -0.28
N ILE A 63 -2.34 -9.70 0.01
CA ILE A 63 -1.78 -9.58 1.36
C ILE A 63 -0.88 -8.36 1.36
N LEU A 64 -1.26 -7.36 2.15
CA LEU A 64 -0.54 -6.09 2.27
C LEU A 64 0.17 -6.06 3.63
N SER A 65 1.48 -5.87 3.64
CA SER A 65 2.25 -5.55 4.84
C SER A 65 2.77 -4.13 4.77
N GLY A 66 3.03 -3.54 5.93
CA GLY A 66 3.60 -2.21 6.03
C GLY A 66 3.29 -1.57 7.36
N ASP A 67 3.82 -0.37 7.54
CA ASP A 67 3.79 0.35 8.79
C ASP A 67 3.20 1.77 8.63
N SER A 68 2.07 2.03 9.29
CA SER A 68 1.34 3.29 9.19
C SER A 68 2.06 4.48 9.84
N PHE A 69 3.13 4.25 10.57
CA PHE A 69 3.96 5.28 11.19
C PHE A 69 5.24 5.59 10.39
N GLN A 70 5.44 4.92 9.25
CA GLN A 70 6.51 5.25 8.30
C GLN A 70 6.11 6.44 7.40
N TYR A 71 6.90 6.67 6.34
CA TYR A 71 6.70 7.75 5.39
C TYR A 71 5.40 7.58 4.57
N PRO A 72 4.78 8.68 4.13
CA PRO A 72 3.72 8.62 3.13
C PRO A 72 4.29 8.24 1.74
N PRO A 73 3.44 7.84 0.79
CA PRO A 73 3.84 7.62 -0.59
C PRO A 73 4.55 8.82 -1.22
N VAL A 74 5.60 8.55 -2.00
CA VAL A 74 6.29 9.57 -2.80
C VAL A 74 5.52 9.81 -4.09
N GLY A 75 5.08 11.05 -4.33
CA GLY A 75 4.38 11.42 -5.57
C GLY A 75 2.98 10.82 -5.75
N GLY A 76 2.43 10.18 -4.71
CA GLY A 76 1.10 9.56 -4.73
C GLY A 76 0.24 10.01 -3.54
N SER A 77 -1.06 9.71 -3.60
CA SER A 77 -1.95 9.96 -2.46
C SER A 77 -1.95 8.78 -1.50
N ALA A 78 -1.72 9.03 -0.21
CA ALA A 78 -1.81 8.02 0.83
C ALA A 78 -3.22 7.43 0.96
N SER A 79 -3.33 6.18 1.39
CA SER A 79 -4.60 5.47 1.52
C SER A 79 -5.55 6.13 2.53
N TYR A 80 -5.00 6.80 3.54
CA TYR A 80 -5.73 7.54 4.57
C TYR A 80 -6.11 8.97 4.17
N THR A 81 -5.64 9.49 3.04
CA THR A 81 -5.95 10.86 2.59
C THR A 81 -7.44 11.02 2.30
N PRO A 82 -8.14 12.03 2.86
CA PRO A 82 -9.53 12.29 2.52
C PRO A 82 -9.71 12.61 1.03
N ILE A 83 -10.72 12.03 0.39
CA ILE A 83 -11.09 12.39 -0.98
C ILE A 83 -12.12 13.51 -0.92
N SER A 84 -11.79 14.66 -1.52
CA SER A 84 -12.71 15.80 -1.60
C SER A 84 -13.93 15.45 -2.46
N ARG A 85 -15.13 15.79 -1.97
CA ARG A 85 -16.37 15.67 -2.74
C ARG A 85 -16.44 16.68 -3.90
N TYR A 86 -15.67 17.76 -3.80
CA TYR A 86 -15.63 18.85 -4.77
C TYR A 86 -14.41 18.77 -5.71
N ALA A 87 -13.62 17.69 -5.63
CA ALA A 87 -12.52 17.52 -6.57
C ALA A 87 -13.06 17.39 -8.01
N GLY A 88 -12.33 17.97 -8.95
CA GLY A 88 -12.66 17.88 -10.38
C GLY A 88 -12.61 16.45 -10.91
N GLN A 89 -13.00 16.29 -12.18
CA GLN A 89 -13.02 15.00 -12.87
C GLN A 89 -11.75 14.76 -13.70
N THR A 90 -10.58 15.13 -13.17
CA THR A 90 -9.31 14.83 -13.86
C THR A 90 -9.00 13.33 -13.76
N ASP A 91 -8.21 12.82 -14.70
CA ASP A 91 -7.80 11.40 -14.70
C ASP A 91 -7.11 11.00 -13.40
N ASP A 92 -6.23 11.87 -12.87
CA ASP A 92 -5.56 11.64 -11.58
C ASP A 92 -6.56 11.52 -10.41
N GLU A 93 -7.60 12.37 -10.36
CA GLU A 93 -8.63 12.28 -9.34
C GLU A 93 -9.49 11.01 -9.48
N ILE A 94 -9.76 10.59 -10.71
CA ILE A 94 -10.45 9.31 -10.99
C ILE A 94 -9.60 8.14 -10.48
N GLN A 95 -8.29 8.11 -10.78
CA GLN A 95 -7.38 7.07 -10.31
C GLN A 95 -7.29 7.03 -8.79
N LYS A 96 -7.19 8.18 -8.11
CA LYS A 96 -7.23 8.25 -6.65
C LYS A 96 -8.51 7.65 -6.08
N ARG A 97 -9.67 7.96 -6.68
CA ARG A 97 -10.97 7.42 -6.26
C ARG A 97 -11.05 5.92 -6.43
N LEU A 98 -10.65 5.39 -7.60
CA LEU A 98 -10.61 3.96 -7.86
C LEU A 98 -9.67 3.24 -6.90
N GLY A 99 -8.48 3.81 -6.67
CA GLY A 99 -7.53 3.29 -5.71
C GLY A 99 -8.11 3.23 -4.30
N ARG A 100 -8.85 4.27 -3.89
CA ARG A 100 -9.51 4.28 -2.58
C ARG A 100 -10.64 3.26 -2.48
N LEU A 101 -11.37 3.01 -3.57
CA LEU A 101 -12.35 1.92 -3.61
C LEU A 101 -11.66 0.58 -3.47
N ALA A 102 -10.58 0.33 -4.22
CA ALA A 102 -9.76 -0.88 -4.11
C ALA A 102 -9.21 -1.06 -2.68
N TRP A 103 -8.66 -0.01 -2.07
CA TRP A 103 -8.20 -0.04 -0.67
C TRP A 103 -9.32 -0.41 0.31
N LYS A 104 -10.54 0.08 0.09
CA LYS A 104 -11.71 -0.23 0.94
C LYS A 104 -12.20 -1.68 0.79
N THR A 105 -11.70 -2.45 -0.16
CA THR A 105 -12.01 -3.88 -0.29
C THR A 105 -11.23 -4.75 0.70
N VAL A 106 -10.18 -4.20 1.33
CA VAL A 106 -9.45 -4.87 2.40
C VAL A 106 -10.43 -5.17 3.53
N ASN A 107 -10.63 -6.47 3.80
CA ASN A 107 -11.65 -6.97 4.70
C ASN A 107 -11.07 -7.44 6.05
N THR A 108 -9.75 -7.57 6.15
CA THR A 108 -9.06 -8.11 7.32
C THR A 108 -7.82 -7.27 7.60
N VAL A 109 -7.64 -6.87 8.85
CA VAL A 109 -6.46 -6.15 9.32
C VAL A 109 -5.89 -6.90 10.52
N VAL A 110 -4.61 -7.23 10.46
CA VAL A 110 -3.88 -7.88 11.55
C VAL A 110 -2.78 -6.94 12.01
N THR A 111 -2.75 -6.63 13.30
CA THR A 111 -1.72 -5.77 13.90
C THR A 111 -0.73 -6.62 14.68
N LEU A 112 0.55 -6.55 14.31
CA LEU A 112 1.63 -7.19 15.04
C LEU A 112 2.10 -6.28 16.17
N SER A 113 2.16 -6.80 17.39
CA SER A 113 2.51 -6.03 18.60
C SER A 113 3.91 -6.33 19.15
N GLU A 114 4.47 -7.51 18.86
CA GLU A 114 5.74 -7.93 19.43
C GLU A 114 6.94 -7.49 18.57
N GLN A 115 7.83 -6.70 19.16
CA GLN A 115 9.04 -6.24 18.51
C GLN A 115 10.14 -7.30 18.65
N GLN A 116 10.61 -7.84 17.52
CA GLN A 116 11.65 -8.90 17.50
C GLN A 116 13.08 -8.35 17.35
N ARG A 117 13.27 -7.27 16.58
CA ARG A 117 14.59 -6.77 16.15
C ARG A 117 15.46 -6.25 17.30
N MET A 118 14.85 -5.73 18.37
CA MET A 118 15.52 -5.07 19.49
C MET A 118 15.37 -5.87 20.81
N LYS A 119 15.04 -7.16 20.74
CA LYS A 119 14.90 -8.02 21.94
C LYS A 119 16.12 -8.04 22.86
N ARG A 120 17.31 -7.82 22.30
CA ARG A 120 18.59 -7.76 23.05
C ARG A 120 18.86 -6.39 23.67
N ASP A 121 18.03 -5.39 23.36
CA ASP A 121 18.15 -4.01 23.83
C ASP A 121 16.75 -3.42 24.09
N PRO A 122 16.08 -3.86 25.18
CA PRO A 122 14.71 -3.45 25.46
C PRO A 122 14.59 -1.94 25.72
N ALA A 123 15.61 -1.32 26.32
CA ALA A 123 15.63 0.12 26.57
C ALA A 123 15.57 0.92 25.25
N TYR A 124 16.37 0.52 24.24
CA TYR A 124 16.30 1.13 22.91
C TYR A 124 14.99 0.82 22.19
N GLY A 125 14.48 -0.42 22.32
CA GLY A 125 13.20 -0.82 21.76
C GLY A 125 12.03 0.03 22.27
N GLU A 126 11.99 0.32 23.57
CA GLU A 126 11.00 1.20 24.17
C GLU A 126 11.13 2.65 23.69
N ALA A 127 12.37 3.17 23.61
CA ALA A 127 12.62 4.52 23.12
C ALA A 127 12.15 4.71 21.67
N VAL A 128 12.42 3.74 20.78
CA VAL A 128 11.93 3.77 19.39
C VAL A 128 10.41 3.59 19.31
N SER A 129 9.82 2.80 20.22
CA SER A 129 8.36 2.65 20.30
C SER A 129 7.68 3.96 20.71
N ARG A 130 8.28 4.74 21.61
CA ARG A 130 7.82 6.10 21.95
C ARG A 130 8.04 7.07 20.79
N LEU A 131 9.19 6.99 20.10
CA LEU A 131 9.48 7.81 18.92
C LEU A 131 8.41 7.64 17.84
N ARG A 132 8.03 6.39 17.56
CA ARG A 132 7.00 6.02 16.59
C ARG A 132 5.69 6.79 16.81
N VAL A 133 5.24 6.93 18.04
CA VAL A 133 3.99 7.62 18.40
C VAL A 133 4.19 9.07 18.83
N ARG A 134 5.40 9.63 18.63
CA ARG A 134 5.77 11.02 18.97
C ARG A 134 5.67 11.32 20.47
N GLN A 135 6.04 10.36 21.31
CA GLN A 135 6.03 10.46 22.78
C GLN A 135 7.44 10.33 23.39
N CYS A 136 8.49 10.74 22.66
CA CYS A 136 9.86 10.73 23.19
C CYS A 136 9.99 11.59 24.45
N THR A 137 10.83 11.13 25.36
CA THR A 137 11.25 11.82 26.58
C THR A 137 12.65 12.41 26.44
N TYR A 138 13.08 13.23 27.40
CA TYR A 138 14.47 13.71 27.47
C TYR A 138 15.46 12.55 27.64
N THR A 139 15.09 11.51 28.41
CA THR A 139 15.91 10.30 28.56
C THR A 139 16.07 9.55 27.24
N ASP A 140 15.03 9.50 26.40
CA ASP A 140 15.13 8.89 25.06
C ASP A 140 16.12 9.67 24.18
N LEU A 141 16.09 11.01 24.25
CA LEU A 141 17.02 11.88 23.52
C LEU A 141 18.48 11.66 23.96
N GLU A 142 18.72 11.62 25.27
CA GLU A 142 20.05 11.32 25.82
C GLU A 142 20.53 9.93 25.37
N LEU A 143 19.66 8.93 25.41
CA LEU A 143 19.93 7.58 24.92
C LEU A 143 20.32 7.58 23.43
N PHE A 144 19.57 8.30 22.58
CA PHE A 144 19.87 8.39 21.15
C PHE A 144 21.22 9.10 20.89
N ASN A 145 21.50 10.19 21.60
CA ASN A 145 22.75 10.94 21.45
C ASN A 145 23.98 10.18 21.95
N SER A 146 23.83 9.26 22.90
CA SER A 146 24.95 8.46 23.42
C SER A 146 25.54 7.47 22.40
N ARG A 147 24.89 7.28 21.25
CA ARG A 147 25.24 6.30 20.21
C ARG A 147 25.65 6.92 18.88
N VAL A 148 25.95 8.22 18.88
CA VAL A 148 26.50 8.99 17.76
C VAL A 148 28.02 9.05 17.87
#